data_AF-A0AA50HYE3-F1
#
_entry.id   AF-A0AA50HYE3-F1
#
_cell.length_a   1.000
_cell.length_b   1.000
_cell.length_c   1.000
_cell.angle_alpha   90.00
_cell.angle_beta   90.00
_cell.angle_gamma   90.00
#
_symmetry.space_group_name_H-M   'P 1'
#
loop_
_entity.id
_entity.type
_entity.pdbx_description
1 polymer ?
#
loop_
_entity_poly.entity_id
_entity_poly.type
_entity_poly.pdbx_seq_one_letter_code
_entity_poly.pdbx_strand_id
1 'polypeptide(L)'
;MRQRQAAASLATIDPGNLSALMALINLLQNGDNESIRLAAAQDLALVGKNNPAVLAALIRVVGTDTEAEILRGVVKTLAQIGSNNREVTQALVGLLLENPEDRVRQDGTQALIKIVPRKLLPTVVYQLRELCARPQGENLADHWQIFWYCARQMTYADFYQAWHQTPLAVSGTSIPGKSSKQRSFFRYSLA
;
A
#
# COMPACT_ATOMS: atom_id res chain seq x y z
N MET A 1 -26.39 2.89 15.26
CA MET A 1 -26.02 1.68 16.04
C MET A 1 -26.77 0.41 15.63
N ARG A 2 -28.12 0.34 15.68
CA ARG A 2 -28.87 -0.89 15.35
C ARG A 2 -28.60 -1.44 13.94
N GLN A 3 -28.54 -0.56 12.94
CA GLN A 3 -28.25 -0.94 11.56
C GLN A 3 -26.86 -1.56 11.40
N ARG A 4 -25.84 -1.00 12.06
CA ARG A 4 -24.48 -1.57 12.08
C ARG A 4 -24.49 -2.99 12.65
N GLN A 5 -25.12 -3.18 13.81
CA GLN A 5 -25.16 -4.49 14.48
C GLN A 5 -25.88 -5.54 13.62
N ALA A 6 -26.98 -5.17 12.96
CA ALA A 6 -27.68 -6.05 12.04
C ALA A 6 -26.81 -6.43 10.83
N ALA A 7 -26.17 -5.44 10.20
CA ALA A 7 -25.26 -5.67 9.07
C ALA A 7 -24.05 -6.53 9.47
N ALA A 8 -23.41 -6.23 10.61
CA ALA A 8 -22.27 -7.01 11.11
C ALA A 8 -22.67 -8.45 11.45
N SER A 9 -23.82 -8.65 12.10
CA SER A 9 -24.32 -10.00 12.43
C SER A 9 -24.61 -10.78 11.15
N LEU A 10 -25.28 -10.15 10.18
CA LEU A 10 -25.61 -10.79 8.91
C LEU A 10 -24.35 -11.15 8.12
N ALA A 11 -23.36 -10.25 8.05
CA ALA A 11 -22.08 -10.52 7.39
C ALA A 11 -21.23 -11.56 8.14
N THR A 12 -21.43 -11.74 9.45
CA THR A 12 -20.76 -12.80 10.21
C THR A 12 -21.38 -14.17 9.91
N ILE A 13 -22.70 -14.23 9.77
CA ILE A 13 -23.43 -15.46 9.42
C ILE A 13 -23.17 -15.85 7.96
N ASP A 14 -23.15 -14.87 7.07
CA ASP A 14 -22.88 -15.03 5.64
C ASP A 14 -21.86 -13.98 5.18
N PRO A 15 -20.54 -14.28 5.21
CA PRO A 15 -19.49 -13.36 4.76
C PRO A 15 -19.60 -12.95 3.29
N GLY A 16 -20.36 -13.69 2.48
CA GLY A 16 -20.64 -13.36 1.08
C GLY A 16 -21.84 -12.41 0.90
N ASN A 17 -22.54 -12.05 1.98
CA ASN A 17 -23.77 -11.28 1.90
C ASN A 17 -23.51 -9.84 1.42
N LEU A 18 -23.72 -9.61 0.12
CA LEU A 18 -23.45 -8.33 -0.52
C LEU A 18 -24.23 -7.17 0.13
N SER A 19 -25.49 -7.40 0.53
CA SER A 19 -26.31 -6.37 1.19
C SER A 19 -25.72 -5.96 2.54
N ALA A 20 -25.25 -6.92 3.33
CA ALA A 20 -24.60 -6.66 4.61
C ALA A 20 -23.28 -5.89 4.42
N LEU A 21 -22.45 -6.33 3.48
CA LEU A 21 -21.19 -5.67 3.13
C LEU A 21 -21.42 -4.23 2.64
N MET A 22 -22.39 -4.03 1.75
CA MET A 22 -22.76 -2.70 1.26
C MET A 22 -23.26 -1.78 2.38
N ALA A 23 -24.02 -2.31 3.34
CA ALA A 23 -24.47 -1.53 4.49
C ALA A 23 -23.28 -1.08 5.36
N LEU A 24 -22.30 -1.96 5.61
CA LEU A 24 -21.08 -1.61 6.34
C LEU A 24 -20.21 -0.60 5.55
N ILE A 25 -20.06 -0.78 4.23
CA ILE A 25 -19.36 0.18 3.36
C ILE A 25 -20.02 1.56 3.42
N ASN A 26 -21.35 1.62 3.36
CA ASN A 26 -22.08 2.87 3.45
C ASN A 26 -21.88 3.55 4.82
N LEU A 27 -21.88 2.78 5.92
CA LEU A 27 -21.60 3.31 7.26
C LEU A 27 -20.17 3.82 7.39
N LEU A 28 -19.19 3.16 6.78
CA LEU A 28 -17.81 3.64 6.74
C LEU A 28 -17.69 4.99 6.02
N GLN A 29 -18.41 5.18 4.92
CA GLN A 29 -18.23 6.33 4.04
C GLN A 29 -19.11 7.52 4.41
N ASN A 30 -20.33 7.25 4.88
CA ASN A 30 -21.36 8.27 5.10
C ASN A 30 -21.87 8.27 6.55
N GLY A 31 -21.22 7.54 7.47
CA GLY A 31 -21.64 7.51 8.87
C GLY A 31 -21.43 8.86 9.55
N ASP A 32 -22.46 9.38 10.23
CA ASP A 32 -22.43 10.71 10.88
C ASP A 32 -21.44 10.82 12.05
N ASN A 33 -20.91 9.69 12.55
CA ASN A 33 -20.05 9.65 13.73
C ASN A 33 -18.82 8.80 13.45
N GLU A 34 -17.65 9.35 13.75
CA GLU A 34 -16.35 8.69 13.65
C GLU A 34 -16.33 7.28 14.28
N SER A 35 -16.94 7.11 15.46
CA SER A 35 -17.04 5.82 16.15
C SER A 35 -17.81 4.78 15.33
N ILE A 36 -18.87 5.19 14.63
CA ILE A 36 -19.66 4.30 13.77
C ILE A 36 -18.84 3.92 12.53
N ARG A 37 -18.13 4.89 11.95
CA ARG A 37 -17.27 4.68 10.78
C ARG A 37 -16.12 3.72 11.10
N LEU A 38 -15.44 3.92 12.23
CA LEU A 38 -14.37 3.05 12.73
C LEU A 38 -14.88 1.64 13.02
N ALA A 39 -16.03 1.53 13.69
CA ALA A 39 -16.63 0.22 13.95
C ALA A 39 -16.99 -0.50 12.65
N ALA A 40 -17.50 0.23 11.64
CA ALA A 40 -17.78 -0.35 10.33
C ALA A 40 -16.49 -0.83 9.61
N ALA A 41 -15.40 -0.07 9.68
CA ALA A 41 -14.10 -0.52 9.17
C ALA A 41 -13.62 -1.81 9.86
N GLN A 42 -13.75 -1.88 11.20
CA GLN A 42 -13.40 -3.08 11.97
C GLN A 42 -14.26 -4.28 11.60
N ASP A 43 -15.58 -4.09 11.46
CA ASP A 43 -16.49 -5.14 11.02
C ASP A 43 -16.09 -5.66 9.63
N LEU A 44 -15.80 -4.75 8.68
CA LEU A 44 -15.33 -5.09 7.33
C LEU A 44 -14.00 -5.87 7.34
N ALA A 45 -13.14 -5.64 8.33
CA ALA A 45 -11.91 -6.41 8.49
C ALA A 45 -12.18 -7.90 8.80
N LEU A 46 -13.26 -8.18 9.56
CA LEU A 46 -13.65 -9.52 9.96
C LEU A 46 -14.33 -10.29 8.83
N VAL A 47 -15.20 -9.61 8.07
CA VAL A 47 -16.12 -10.27 7.12
C VAL A 47 -15.75 -10.04 5.66
N GLY A 48 -14.98 -8.99 5.36
CA GLY A 48 -14.70 -8.53 4.00
C GLY A 48 -13.41 -9.09 3.37
N LYS A 49 -12.83 -10.16 3.94
CA LYS A 49 -11.55 -10.70 3.48
C LYS A 49 -11.58 -11.07 2.00
N ASN A 50 -10.64 -10.52 1.22
CA ASN A 50 -10.54 -10.70 -0.23
C ASN A 50 -11.79 -10.32 -1.04
N ASN A 51 -12.74 -9.57 -0.46
CA ASN A 51 -13.89 -9.09 -1.21
C ASN A 51 -13.50 -7.84 -2.03
N PRO A 52 -13.61 -7.87 -3.38
CA PRO A 52 -13.17 -6.75 -4.22
C PRO A 52 -13.92 -5.44 -3.94
N ALA A 53 -15.21 -5.51 -3.62
CA ALA A 53 -16.01 -4.32 -3.32
C ALA A 53 -15.57 -3.66 -1.99
N VAL A 54 -15.24 -4.48 -0.99
CA VAL A 54 -14.71 -4.00 0.30
C VAL A 54 -13.34 -3.35 0.10
N LEU A 55 -12.43 -4.00 -0.65
CA LEU A 55 -11.11 -3.44 -0.94
C LEU A 55 -11.21 -2.12 -1.71
N ALA A 56 -12.04 -2.05 -2.74
CA ALA A 56 -12.26 -0.83 -3.51
C ALA A 56 -12.82 0.30 -2.64
N ALA A 57 -13.77 -0.01 -1.74
CA ALA A 57 -14.33 0.97 -0.83
C ALA A 57 -13.30 1.53 0.16
N LEU A 58 -12.45 0.67 0.73
CA LEU A 58 -11.38 1.08 1.66
C LEU A 58 -10.31 1.90 0.94
N ILE A 59 -9.89 1.49 -0.27
CA ILE A 59 -8.95 2.26 -1.11
C ILE A 59 -9.50 3.65 -1.41
N ARG A 60 -10.80 3.75 -1.71
CA ARG A 60 -11.45 5.05 -1.91
C ARG A 60 -11.32 5.93 -0.67
N VAL A 61 -11.63 5.39 0.51
CA VAL A 61 -11.53 6.16 1.77
C VAL A 61 -10.10 6.63 2.03
N VAL A 62 -9.09 5.79 1.74
CA VAL A 62 -7.67 6.19 1.82
C VAL A 62 -7.35 7.41 0.94
N GLY A 63 -7.96 7.51 -0.24
CA GLY A 63 -7.69 8.60 -1.19
C GLY A 63 -8.57 9.84 -1.04
N THR A 64 -9.67 9.78 -0.27
CA THR A 64 -10.65 10.89 -0.19
C THR A 64 -10.87 11.43 1.22
N ASP A 65 -10.55 10.66 2.26
CA ASP A 65 -10.79 11.07 3.64
C ASP A 65 -9.62 11.89 4.20
N THR A 66 -9.93 12.82 5.10
CA THR A 66 -8.95 13.71 5.75
C THR A 66 -8.82 13.43 7.25
N GLU A 67 -9.73 12.65 7.84
CA GLU A 67 -9.73 12.37 9.27
C GLU A 67 -8.69 11.30 9.60
N ALA A 68 -7.65 11.69 10.33
CA ALA A 68 -6.50 10.85 10.63
C ALA A 68 -6.89 9.51 11.29
N GLU A 69 -7.78 9.53 12.29
CA GLU A 69 -8.18 8.31 13.00
C GLU A 69 -8.96 7.34 12.10
N ILE A 70 -9.82 7.86 11.21
CA ILE A 70 -10.52 7.06 10.20
C ILE A 70 -9.50 6.39 9.26
N LEU A 71 -8.57 7.18 8.72
CA LEU A 71 -7.53 6.67 7.83
C LEU A 71 -6.71 5.59 8.51
N ARG A 72 -6.31 5.77 9.77
CA ARG A 72 -5.57 4.75 10.54
C ARG A 72 -6.38 3.46 10.71
N GLY A 73 -7.68 3.55 11.01
CA GLY A 73 -8.57 2.40 11.08
C GLY A 73 -8.69 1.65 9.74
N VAL A 74 -8.82 2.40 8.65
CA VAL A 74 -8.91 1.87 7.28
C VAL A 74 -7.61 1.22 6.84
N VAL A 75 -6.46 1.84 7.11
CA VAL A 75 -5.13 1.29 6.82
C VAL A 75 -4.91 -0.02 7.57
N LYS A 76 -5.27 -0.09 8.85
CA LYS A 76 -5.20 -1.34 9.63
C LYS A 76 -6.11 -2.42 9.04
N THR A 77 -7.30 -2.04 8.57
CA THR A 77 -8.23 -2.94 7.90
C THR A 77 -7.63 -3.48 6.60
N LEU A 78 -7.12 -2.60 5.73
CA LEU A 78 -6.40 -2.97 4.51
C LEU A 78 -5.20 -3.89 4.79
N ALA A 79 -4.47 -3.65 5.88
CA ALA A 79 -3.36 -4.49 6.30
C ALA A 79 -3.78 -5.92 6.72
N GLN A 80 -5.05 -6.11 7.09
CA GLN A 80 -5.61 -7.41 7.48
C GLN A 80 -6.18 -8.18 6.28
N ILE A 81 -6.85 -7.49 5.37
CA ILE A 81 -7.62 -8.14 4.29
C ILE A 81 -7.05 -7.95 2.87
N GLY A 82 -6.13 -7.02 2.68
CA GLY A 82 -5.56 -6.63 1.39
C GLY A 82 -4.24 -7.31 1.02
N SER A 83 -3.89 -8.43 1.68
CA SER A 83 -2.62 -9.12 1.42
C SER A 83 -2.48 -9.53 -0.04
N ASN A 84 -1.29 -9.34 -0.62
CA ASN A 84 -0.99 -9.66 -2.02
C ASN A 84 -1.84 -8.91 -3.07
N ASN A 85 -2.57 -7.86 -2.69
CA ASN A 85 -3.34 -7.06 -3.64
C ASN A 85 -2.51 -5.85 -4.14
N ARG A 86 -2.45 -5.69 -5.47
CA ARG A 86 -1.66 -4.63 -6.11
C ARG A 86 -2.27 -3.26 -5.88
N GLU A 87 -3.59 -3.13 -6.00
CA GLU A 87 -4.30 -1.86 -5.81
C GLU A 87 -4.15 -1.35 -4.37
N VAL A 88 -4.23 -2.23 -3.37
CA VAL A 88 -3.98 -1.89 -1.95
C VAL A 88 -2.55 -1.44 -1.74
N THR A 89 -1.58 -2.13 -2.35
CA THR A 89 -0.17 -1.73 -2.29
C THR A 89 0.02 -0.31 -2.84
N GLN A 90 -0.58 -0.02 -3.99
CA GLN A 90 -0.50 1.30 -4.63
C GLN A 90 -1.17 2.39 -3.79
N ALA A 91 -2.35 2.10 -3.22
CA ALA A 91 -3.08 3.04 -2.38
C ALA A 91 -2.29 3.39 -1.10
N LEU A 92 -1.69 2.39 -0.44
CA LEU A 92 -0.85 2.63 0.73
C LEU A 92 0.43 3.40 0.39
N VAL A 93 1.07 3.10 -0.75
CA VAL A 93 2.22 3.91 -1.22
C VAL A 93 1.81 5.36 -1.48
N GLY A 94 0.65 5.60 -2.09
CA GLY A 94 0.12 6.96 -2.27
C GLY A 94 -0.14 7.67 -0.93
N LEU A 95 -0.78 6.98 0.02
CA LEU A 95 -1.05 7.52 1.36
C LEU A 95 0.23 7.96 2.08
N LEU A 96 1.30 7.17 1.98
CA LEU A 96 2.59 7.50 2.57
C LEU A 96 3.22 8.79 2.06
N LEU A 97 2.81 9.23 0.88
CA LEU A 97 3.49 10.31 0.17
C LEU A 97 2.65 11.57 0.11
N GLU A 98 1.33 11.41 0.15
CA GLU A 98 0.39 12.52 0.01
C GLU A 98 -0.22 12.93 1.35
N ASN A 99 -0.20 12.05 2.36
CA ASN A 99 -0.82 12.34 3.64
C ASN A 99 0.12 13.15 4.56
N PRO A 100 -0.30 14.34 5.04
CA PRO A 100 0.53 15.19 5.89
C PRO A 100 0.70 14.64 7.32
N GLU A 101 -0.16 13.72 7.77
CA GLU A 101 -0.15 13.21 9.14
C GLU A 101 0.87 12.07 9.33
N ASP A 102 1.90 12.34 10.12
CA ASP A 102 2.99 11.39 10.43
C ASP A 102 2.48 10.03 10.93
N ARG A 103 1.46 10.03 11.80
CA ARG A 103 0.91 8.79 12.37
C ARG A 103 0.22 7.93 11.32
N VAL A 104 -0.49 8.55 10.39
CA VAL A 104 -1.15 7.86 9.27
C VAL A 104 -0.09 7.26 8.36
N ARG A 105 0.99 8.00 8.09
CA ARG A 105 2.12 7.47 7.31
C ARG A 105 2.80 6.29 8.00
N GLN A 106 3.12 6.38 9.29
CA GLN A 106 3.70 5.25 10.02
C GLN A 106 2.83 3.98 9.98
N ASP A 107 1.52 4.12 10.18
CA ASP A 107 0.58 3.00 10.07
C ASP A 107 0.57 2.42 8.63
N GLY A 108 0.64 3.28 7.60
CA GLY A 108 0.76 2.88 6.19
C GLY A 108 2.05 2.11 5.89
N THR A 109 3.17 2.54 6.46
CA THR A 109 4.48 1.88 6.30
C THR A 109 4.44 0.49 6.92
N GLN A 110 3.91 0.40 8.14
CA GLN A 110 3.77 -0.87 8.84
C GLN A 110 2.81 -1.83 8.12
N ALA A 111 1.74 -1.28 7.52
CA ALA A 111 0.82 -2.04 6.68
C ALA A 111 1.52 -2.61 5.44
N LEU A 112 2.28 -1.80 4.70
CA LEU A 112 3.04 -2.25 3.53
C LEU A 112 4.04 -3.35 3.89
N ILE A 113 4.82 -3.17 4.95
CA ILE A 113 5.78 -4.19 5.44
C ILE A 113 5.08 -5.53 5.75
N LYS A 114 3.81 -5.49 6.19
CA LYS A 114 3.02 -6.67 6.53
C LYS A 114 2.41 -7.36 5.31
N ILE A 115 1.89 -6.60 4.34
CA ILE A 115 1.07 -7.15 3.25
C ILE A 115 1.82 -7.40 1.94
N VAL A 116 2.96 -6.75 1.72
CA VAL A 116 3.65 -6.78 0.43
C VAL A 116 4.47 -8.07 0.32
N PRO A 117 4.11 -8.99 -0.59
CA PRO A 117 4.95 -10.16 -0.86
C PRO A 117 6.23 -9.76 -1.59
N ARG A 118 7.27 -10.59 -1.49
CA ARG A 118 8.56 -10.36 -2.17
C ARG A 118 8.43 -10.01 -3.65
N LYS A 119 7.49 -10.64 -4.36
CA LYS A 119 7.21 -10.38 -5.78
C LYS A 119 6.74 -8.95 -6.11
N LEU A 120 6.17 -8.22 -5.15
CA LEU A 120 5.71 -6.84 -5.34
C LEU A 120 6.70 -5.80 -4.82
N LEU A 121 7.78 -6.21 -4.12
CA LEU A 121 8.80 -5.29 -3.62
C LEU A 121 9.48 -4.47 -4.73
N PRO A 122 9.80 -5.02 -5.93
CA PRO A 122 10.35 -4.21 -7.01
C PRO A 122 9.43 -3.05 -7.42
N THR A 123 8.11 -3.31 -7.48
CA THR A 123 7.12 -2.29 -7.78
C THR A 123 7.12 -1.19 -6.72
N VAL A 124 7.20 -1.55 -5.44
CA VAL A 124 7.25 -0.57 -4.34
C VAL A 124 8.51 0.28 -4.43
N VAL A 125 9.68 -0.31 -4.69
CA VAL A 125 10.95 0.42 -4.86
C VAL A 125 10.85 1.41 -6.02
N TYR A 126 10.33 0.97 -7.16
CA TYR A 126 10.15 1.84 -8.33
C TYR A 126 9.20 3.01 -8.03
N GLN A 127 8.05 2.75 -7.42
CA GLN A 127 7.06 3.78 -7.11
C GLN A 127 7.63 4.81 -6.13
N LEU A 128 8.27 4.36 -5.05
CA LEU A 128 8.90 5.26 -4.10
C LEU A 128 10.01 6.10 -4.75
N ARG A 129 10.78 5.52 -5.68
CA ARG A 129 11.86 6.23 -6.40
C ARG A 129 11.33 7.36 -7.30
N GLU A 130 10.27 7.13 -8.07
CA GLU A 130 9.61 8.19 -8.87
C GLU A 130 9.16 9.37 -7.99
N LEU A 131 8.91 9.09 -6.71
CA LEU A 131 8.34 10.05 -5.77
C LEU A 131 9.45 10.75 -4.95
N CYS A 132 10.59 10.10 -4.70
CA CYS A 132 11.83 10.74 -4.21
C CYS A 132 12.39 11.81 -5.18
N ALA A 133 12.04 11.73 -6.47
CA ALA A 133 12.41 12.74 -7.46
C ALA A 133 11.59 14.03 -7.33
N ARG A 134 10.52 14.06 -6.52
CA ARG A 134 9.73 15.26 -6.26
C ARG A 134 10.42 16.15 -5.22
N PRO A 135 10.47 17.47 -5.42
CA PRO A 135 10.95 18.40 -4.41
C PRO A 135 9.86 18.54 -3.34
N GLN A 136 9.80 17.62 -2.40
CA GLN A 136 9.02 17.79 -1.18
C GLN A 136 10.00 17.93 -0.02
N GLY A 137 10.05 19.14 0.52
CA GLY A 137 10.62 19.38 1.83
C GLY A 137 9.74 18.71 2.87
N GLU A 138 10.39 18.01 3.78
CA GLU A 138 9.85 17.45 5.01
C GLU A 138 9.41 15.98 5.00
N ASN A 139 10.04 15.29 5.96
CA ASN A 139 9.93 13.92 6.44
C ASN A 139 10.33 12.77 5.49
N LEU A 140 11.66 12.56 5.41
CA LEU A 140 12.29 11.45 4.70
C LEU A 140 12.34 10.10 5.45
N ALA A 141 11.98 10.06 6.73
CA ALA A 141 12.30 8.91 7.58
C ALA A 141 11.49 7.65 7.23
N ASP A 142 10.19 7.80 6.94
CA ASP A 142 9.28 6.67 6.79
C ASP A 142 9.54 5.87 5.51
N HIS A 143 9.84 6.55 4.39
CA HIS A 143 10.14 5.85 3.14
C HIS A 143 11.49 5.13 3.20
N TRP A 144 12.48 5.65 3.94
CA TRP A 144 13.74 4.93 4.15
C TRP A 144 13.59 3.62 4.89
N GLN A 145 12.62 3.52 5.80
CA GLN A 145 12.30 2.24 6.46
C GLN A 145 11.84 1.19 5.43
N ILE A 146 11.04 1.59 4.45
CA ILE A 146 10.55 0.69 3.39
C ILE A 146 11.67 0.32 2.44
N PHE A 147 12.49 1.29 2.01
CA PHE A 147 13.66 0.99 1.18
C PHE A 147 14.63 0.02 1.85
N TRP A 148 14.89 0.22 3.14
CA TRP A 148 15.73 -0.71 3.90
C TRP A 148 15.10 -2.09 4.02
N TYR A 149 13.79 -2.15 4.30
CA TYR A 149 13.05 -3.41 4.31
C TYR A 149 13.13 -4.13 2.96
N CYS A 150 12.91 -3.42 1.85
CA CYS A 150 13.08 -3.96 0.50
C CYS A 150 14.50 -4.48 0.31
N ALA A 151 15.53 -3.67 0.54
CA ALA A 151 16.93 -4.06 0.37
C ALA A 151 17.32 -5.33 1.17
N ARG A 152 16.71 -5.56 2.33
CA ARG A 152 16.94 -6.77 3.13
C ARG A 152 16.24 -8.02 2.59
N GLN A 153 15.18 -7.86 1.80
CA GLN A 153 14.31 -8.94 1.32
C GLN A 153 14.57 -9.38 -0.13
N MET A 154 15.28 -8.56 -0.91
CA MET A 154 15.68 -8.84 -2.30
C MET A 154 17.19 -8.85 -2.44
N THR A 155 17.69 -9.42 -3.54
CA THR A 155 19.11 -9.32 -3.86
C THR A 155 19.47 -7.89 -4.25
N TYR A 156 20.74 -7.52 -4.11
CA TYR A 156 21.21 -6.21 -4.58
C TYR A 156 20.93 -6.00 -6.07
N ALA A 157 21.04 -7.05 -6.90
CA ALA A 157 20.76 -6.97 -8.33
C ALA A 157 19.29 -6.63 -8.60
N ASP A 158 18.36 -7.30 -7.92
CA ASP A 158 16.92 -7.05 -8.08
C ASP A 158 16.54 -5.65 -7.57
N PHE A 159 17.11 -5.21 -6.45
CA PHE A 159 16.90 -3.87 -5.91
C PHE A 159 17.42 -2.80 -6.87
N TYR A 160 18.65 -2.98 -7.36
CA TYR A 160 19.27 -2.07 -8.31
C TYR A 160 18.45 -1.98 -9.60
N GLN A 161 18.00 -3.12 -10.12
CA GLN A 161 17.11 -3.14 -11.28
C GLN A 161 15.78 -2.43 -10.99
N ALA A 162 15.12 -2.71 -9.86
CA ALA A 162 13.87 -2.05 -9.50
C ALA A 162 14.00 -0.52 -9.35
N TRP A 163 15.14 -0.07 -8.85
CA TRP A 163 15.45 1.36 -8.72
C TRP A 163 15.72 2.04 -10.07
N HIS A 164 16.32 1.32 -11.03
CA HIS A 164 16.77 1.90 -12.31
C HIS A 164 15.91 1.52 -13.53
N GLN A 165 15.04 0.51 -13.46
CA GLN A 165 14.27 -0.01 -14.58
C GLN A 165 12.75 0.07 -14.35
N THR A 166 12.03 0.25 -15.45
CA THR A 166 10.55 0.22 -15.54
C THR A 166 10.01 -1.14 -15.07
N PRO A 167 8.83 -1.23 -14.41
CA PRO A 167 8.40 -2.46 -13.75
C PRO A 167 8.33 -3.64 -14.72
N LEU A 168 9.08 -4.70 -14.39
CA LEU A 168 9.07 -5.95 -15.13
C LEU A 168 7.65 -6.53 -15.16
N ALA A 169 7.05 -6.56 -16.36
CA ALA A 169 5.97 -7.49 -16.65
C ALA A 169 6.52 -8.91 -16.38
N VAL A 170 5.86 -9.65 -15.49
CA VAL A 170 6.26 -10.98 -15.07
C VAL A 170 6.39 -11.86 -16.30
N SER A 171 7.62 -12.05 -16.77
CA SER A 171 7.97 -12.99 -17.81
C SER A 171 9.26 -13.63 -17.35
N GLY A 172 9.12 -14.84 -16.82
CA GLY A 172 10.26 -15.67 -16.50
C GLY A 172 11.04 -15.93 -17.78
N THR A 173 12.30 -15.55 -17.79
CA THR A 173 13.40 -16.27 -18.46
C THR A 173 14.72 -15.54 -18.23
N SER A 174 15.71 -16.32 -17.82
CA SER A 174 17.16 -16.14 -18.00
C SER A 174 17.84 -14.86 -17.51
N ILE A 175 18.73 -15.08 -16.56
CA ILE A 175 19.87 -14.21 -16.24
C ILE A 175 20.87 -14.28 -17.40
N PRO A 176 21.31 -13.14 -18.00
CA PRO A 176 22.66 -13.01 -18.52
C PRO A 176 23.45 -12.15 -17.52
N GLY A 177 24.47 -12.70 -16.87
CA GLY A 177 25.77 -12.83 -17.51
C GLY A 177 26.60 -11.60 -17.17
N LYS A 178 27.50 -11.77 -16.18
CA LYS A 178 28.49 -10.77 -15.75
C LYS A 178 29.10 -10.04 -16.95
N SER A 179 29.00 -8.71 -17.00
CA SER A 179 29.90 -7.89 -17.83
C SER A 179 30.78 -7.02 -16.93
N SER A 180 31.87 -7.62 -16.50
CA SER A 180 33.09 -6.93 -16.14
C SER A 180 33.64 -6.23 -17.37
N LYS A 181 33.55 -4.90 -17.44
CA LYS A 181 34.42 -4.01 -18.25
C LYS A 181 34.18 -2.53 -17.87
N GLN A 182 34.63 -2.14 -16.68
CA GLN A 182 35.17 -0.79 -16.48
C GLN A 182 36.68 -0.91 -16.55
N ARG A 183 37.26 -0.60 -17.71
CA ARG A 183 38.67 -0.25 -17.84
C ARG A 183 38.75 0.99 -18.71
N SER A 184 39.15 2.08 -18.04
CA SER A 184 40.03 3.14 -18.50
C SER A 184 39.87 3.64 -19.93
N PHE A 185 39.63 4.94 -20.12
CA PHE A 185 40.50 5.79 -20.95
C PHE A 185 40.20 7.27 -20.68
N PHE A 186 41.07 7.92 -19.90
CA PHE A 186 41.38 9.33 -20.07
C PHE A 186 42.24 9.45 -21.34
N ARG A 187 41.93 10.40 -22.23
CA ARG A 187 42.86 11.44 -22.76
C ARG A 187 42.28 12.16 -23.99
N TYR A 188 42.16 13.49 -23.82
CA TYR A 188 42.40 14.61 -24.73
C TYR A 188 42.04 14.55 -26.22
N SER A 189 41.34 15.59 -26.67
CA SER A 189 41.76 16.41 -27.81
C SER A 189 41.11 17.80 -27.73
N LEU A 190 41.96 18.82 -27.55
CA LEU A 190 41.74 20.20 -27.97
C LEU A 190 42.07 20.28 -29.47
N ALA A 191 41.24 21.00 -30.21
CA ALA A 191 41.60 21.77 -31.40
C ALA A 191 40.71 23.02 -31.41
#